data_AF-A0A7J4HFE9-F1
#
_entry.id   AF-A0A7J4HFE9-F1
#
_cell.length_a   1.000
_cell.length_b   1.000
_cell.length_c   1.000
_cell.angle_alpha   90.00
_cell.angle_beta   90.00
_cell.angle_gamma   90.00
#
_symmetry.space_group_name_H-M   'P 1'
#
loop_
_entity.id
_entity.type
_entity.pdbx_description
1 polymer ?
#
loop_
_entity_poly.entity_id
_entity_poly.type
_entity_poly.pdbx_seq_one_letter_code
_entity_poly.pdbx_strand_id
1 'polypeptide(L)'
;MVDQASNLFVDHVEHSIGGMGGHAFRRVTHVSMAAIPYLYYVHGGSISSYFSLQAREFVSAICILILIIEAVRLRAGIVIVGQRDYESRQISALAWGTLAVALALLIAPEGDKGGMQAGIYGTPIILGMTLVDPVMGEIKRVKQDLRAAVIAGMVISYSVWLGCHFWIGTDIIAAVLLAPLTVLGEIPSTKLIDDNATMVLLPLGGLVLLLPFL
;
A
#
# COMPACT_ATOMS: atom_id res chain seq x y z
N MET A 1 -21.38 -13.64 -12.49
CA MET A 1 -20.60 -12.88 -13.48
C MET A 1 -21.07 -11.43 -13.64
N VAL A 2 -22.38 -11.14 -13.58
CA VAL A 2 -22.90 -9.75 -13.62
C VAL A 2 -22.49 -8.91 -12.39
N ASP A 3 -22.38 -9.52 -11.20
CA ASP A 3 -22.01 -8.83 -9.95
C ASP A 3 -20.54 -8.40 -9.81
N GLN A 4 -19.61 -8.97 -10.58
CA GLN A 4 -18.20 -8.58 -10.53
C GLN A 4 -17.92 -7.34 -11.38
N ALA A 5 -18.62 -7.20 -12.51
CA ALA A 5 -18.48 -6.02 -13.37
C ALA A 5 -19.02 -4.76 -12.69
N SER A 6 -20.12 -4.85 -11.92
CA SER A 6 -20.69 -3.70 -11.21
C SER A 6 -19.77 -3.19 -10.08
N ASN A 7 -19.05 -4.07 -9.40
CA ASN A 7 -18.15 -3.70 -8.29
C ASN A 7 -16.81 -3.07 -8.76
N LEU A 8 -16.38 -3.35 -9.99
CA LEU A 8 -15.11 -2.84 -10.52
C LEU A 8 -15.12 -1.34 -10.85
N PHE A 9 -16.33 -0.80 -11.02
CA PHE A 9 -16.60 0.53 -11.59
C PHE A 9 -17.32 1.48 -10.63
N VAL A 10 -17.50 1.06 -9.36
CA VAL A 10 -18.27 1.80 -8.36
C VAL A 10 -17.62 3.15 -8.08
N ASP A 11 -18.43 4.21 -8.16
CA ASP A 11 -18.01 5.52 -7.66
C ASP A 11 -18.06 5.54 -6.13
N HIS A 12 -16.89 5.47 -5.51
CA HIS A 12 -16.76 5.51 -4.06
C HIS A 12 -17.02 6.90 -3.47
N VAL A 13 -17.13 7.95 -4.30
CA VAL A 13 -17.41 9.32 -3.82
C VAL A 13 -18.81 9.41 -3.22
N GLU A 14 -19.81 8.79 -3.84
CA GLU A 14 -21.21 8.85 -3.36
C GLU A 14 -21.43 8.09 -2.05
N HIS A 15 -20.56 7.12 -1.74
CA HIS A 15 -20.63 6.28 -0.55
C HIS A 15 -19.54 6.58 0.50
N SER A 16 -18.74 7.63 0.28
CA SER A 16 -17.72 8.07 1.24
C SER A 16 -18.29 9.18 2.11
N ILE A 17 -18.07 9.08 3.42
CA ILE A 17 -18.39 10.17 4.34
C ILE A 17 -17.52 11.38 3.98
N GLY A 18 -18.17 12.50 3.64
CA GLY A 18 -17.52 13.73 3.16
C GLY A 18 -17.51 13.93 1.64
N GLY A 19 -18.13 13.05 0.85
CA GLY A 19 -18.27 13.19 -0.60
C GLY A 19 -16.93 13.41 -1.32
N MET A 20 -16.87 14.38 -2.23
CA MET A 20 -15.63 14.72 -2.95
C MET A 20 -14.49 15.15 -2.02
N GLY A 21 -14.79 15.82 -0.91
CA GLY A 21 -13.78 16.23 0.08
C GLY A 21 -13.19 15.04 0.84
N GLY A 22 -14.04 14.08 1.22
CA GLY A 22 -13.61 12.82 1.83
C GLY A 22 -12.75 11.98 0.88
N HIS A 23 -13.14 11.89 -0.40
CA HIS A 23 -12.35 11.22 -1.42
C HIS A 23 -10.97 11.86 -1.62
N ALA A 24 -10.91 13.20 -1.72
CA ALA A 24 -9.65 13.93 -1.83
C ALA A 24 -8.75 13.71 -0.60
N PHE A 25 -9.32 13.78 0.61
CA PHE A 25 -8.59 13.52 1.85
C PHE A 25 -8.00 12.11 1.90
N ARG A 26 -8.77 11.10 1.47
CA ARG A 26 -8.31 9.72 1.35
C ARG A 26 -7.14 9.61 0.38
N ARG A 27 -7.23 10.22 -0.81
CA ARG A 27 -6.15 10.18 -1.82
C ARG A 27 -4.88 10.89 -1.35
N VAL A 28 -5.01 12.03 -0.68
CA VAL A 28 -3.86 12.74 -0.09
C VAL A 28 -3.20 11.90 0.99
N THR A 29 -3.99 11.30 1.88
CA THR A 29 -3.49 10.38 2.92
C THR A 29 -2.81 9.16 2.30
N HIS A 30 -3.33 8.65 1.20
CA HIS A 30 -2.75 7.51 0.50
C HIS A 30 -1.40 7.85 -0.13
N VAL A 31 -1.33 8.96 -0.87
CA VAL A 31 -0.08 9.40 -1.53
C VAL A 31 0.98 9.80 -0.50
N SER A 32 0.60 10.36 0.66
CA SER A 32 1.55 10.72 1.71
C SER A 32 2.31 9.52 2.29
N MET A 33 1.74 8.30 2.18
CA MET A 33 2.44 7.07 2.55
C MET A 33 3.72 6.83 1.72
N ALA A 34 3.90 7.49 0.58
CA ALA A 34 5.16 7.46 -0.17
C ALA A 34 6.36 8.01 0.63
N ALA A 35 6.12 8.77 1.69
CA ALA A 35 7.17 9.23 2.61
C ALA A 35 7.63 8.14 3.60
N ILE A 36 6.85 7.07 3.81
CA ILE A 36 7.14 6.04 4.83
C ILE A 36 8.51 5.37 4.63
N PRO A 37 8.91 4.94 3.41
CA PRO A 37 10.22 4.35 3.22
C PRO A 37 11.35 5.29 3.63
N TYR A 38 11.23 6.57 3.30
CA TYR A 38 12.21 7.58 3.70
C TYR A 38 12.26 7.78 5.22
N LEU A 39 11.10 7.91 5.86
CA LEU A 39 11.02 8.03 7.30
C LEU A 39 11.59 6.82 8.03
N TYR A 40 11.36 5.60 7.53
CA TYR A 40 11.85 4.38 8.15
C TYR A 40 13.34 4.15 7.88
N TYR A 41 13.78 4.11 6.62
CA TYR A 41 15.15 3.72 6.27
C TYR A 41 16.19 4.81 6.55
N VAL A 42 15.80 6.09 6.54
CA VAL A 42 16.73 7.20 6.81
C VAL A 42 16.61 7.71 8.24
N HIS A 43 15.38 7.86 8.74
CA HIS A 43 15.12 8.50 10.04
C HIS A 43 14.59 7.54 11.11
N GLY A 44 14.41 6.25 10.78
CA GLY A 44 13.72 5.30 11.66
C GLY A 44 14.38 5.14 13.01
N GLY A 45 15.72 5.10 13.04
CA GLY A 45 16.48 5.04 14.30
C GLY A 45 16.33 6.29 15.16
N SER A 46 16.34 7.49 14.54
CA SER A 46 16.13 8.74 15.27
C SER A 46 14.71 8.84 15.82
N ILE A 47 13.71 8.49 15.02
CA ILE A 47 12.29 8.51 15.43
C ILE A 47 12.05 7.49 16.56
N SER A 48 12.53 6.26 16.42
CA SER A 48 12.29 5.19 17.39
C SER A 48 13.03 5.44 18.72
N SER A 49 14.18 6.14 18.67
CA SER A 49 14.96 6.49 19.86
C SER A 49 14.22 7.38 20.86
N TYR A 50 13.29 8.23 20.41
CA TYR A 50 12.42 9.01 21.31
C TYR A 50 11.53 8.16 22.22
N PHE A 51 11.29 6.90 21.82
CA PHE A 51 10.49 5.92 22.55
C PHE A 51 11.35 4.82 23.17
N SER A 52 12.69 4.93 23.11
CA SER A 52 13.63 3.90 23.54
C SER A 52 13.42 2.54 22.85
N LEU A 53 13.02 2.57 21.57
CA LEU A 53 12.76 1.38 20.75
C LEU A 53 13.71 1.32 19.54
N GLN A 54 13.94 0.13 19.02
CA GLN A 54 14.52 -0.06 17.68
C GLN A 54 13.48 0.26 16.59
N ALA A 55 13.93 0.59 15.38
CA ALA A 55 13.03 0.96 14.28
C ALA A 55 11.97 -0.12 13.99
N ARG A 56 12.37 -1.40 13.99
CA ARG A 56 11.47 -2.54 13.77
C ARG A 56 10.47 -2.73 14.91
N GLU A 57 10.90 -2.54 16.15
CA GLU A 57 10.02 -2.59 17.33
C GLU A 57 9.01 -1.44 17.31
N PHE A 58 9.45 -0.24 16.92
CA PHE A 58 8.60 0.93 16.76
C PHE A 58 7.52 0.71 15.68
N VAL A 59 7.88 0.19 14.50
CA VAL A 59 6.92 -0.17 13.45
C VAL A 59 5.90 -1.19 13.98
N SER A 60 6.36 -2.21 14.71
CA SER A 60 5.49 -3.24 15.29
C SER A 60 4.53 -2.64 16.32
N ALA A 61 5.01 -1.75 17.19
CA ALA A 61 4.21 -1.07 18.19
C ALA A 61 3.13 -0.17 17.55
N ILE A 62 3.48 0.60 16.51
CA ILE A 62 2.53 1.43 15.77
C ILE A 62 1.49 0.57 15.05
N CYS A 63 1.90 -0.53 14.42
CA CYS A 63 0.96 -1.45 13.76
C CYS A 63 -0.03 -2.04 14.78
N ILE A 64 0.45 -2.54 15.92
CA ILE A 64 -0.40 -3.09 16.99
C ILE A 64 -1.35 -2.01 17.52
N LEU A 65 -0.86 -0.79 17.76
CA LEU A 65 -1.68 0.34 18.20
C LEU A 65 -2.82 0.62 17.23
N ILE A 66 -2.53 0.68 15.92
CA ILE A 66 -3.55 0.92 14.89
C ILE A 66 -4.57 -0.22 14.84
N LEU A 67 -4.14 -1.48 14.98
CA LEU A 67 -5.07 -2.62 15.06
C LEU A 67 -5.95 -2.59 16.31
N ILE A 68 -5.45 -2.10 17.44
CA ILE A 68 -6.26 -1.90 18.66
C ILE A 68 -7.29 -0.80 18.43
N ILE A 69 -6.87 0.35 17.88
CA ILE A 69 -7.77 1.46 17.54
C ILE A 69 -8.85 0.97 16.57
N GLU A 70 -8.47 0.18 15.58
CA GLU A 70 -9.36 -0.42 14.60
C GLU A 70 -10.40 -1.35 15.24
N ALA A 71 -9.99 -2.19 16.18
CA ALA A 71 -10.89 -3.07 16.91
C ALA A 71 -11.91 -2.26 17.75
N VAL A 72 -11.46 -1.16 18.38
CA VAL A 72 -12.36 -0.25 19.10
C VAL A 72 -13.33 0.45 18.14
N ARG A 73 -12.85 0.93 17.00
CA ARG A 73 -13.67 1.58 15.96
C ARG A 73 -14.77 0.65 15.46
N LEU A 74 -14.42 -0.60 15.16
CA LEU A 74 -15.37 -1.64 14.73
C LEU A 74 -16.42 -1.97 15.79
N ARG A 75 -15.99 -2.08 17.05
CA ARG A 75 -16.91 -2.32 18.16
C ARG A 75 -17.90 -1.17 18.37
N ALA A 76 -17.44 0.07 18.13
CA ALA A 76 -18.26 1.27 18.24
C ALA A 76 -19.06 1.59 16.97
N GLY A 77 -18.81 0.91 15.85
CA GLY A 77 -19.45 1.18 14.56
C GLY A 77 -19.13 2.57 13.99
N ILE A 78 -17.98 3.15 14.36
CA ILE A 78 -17.59 4.50 13.95
C ILE A 78 -17.07 4.47 12.51
N VAL A 79 -17.43 5.47 11.72
CA VAL A 79 -16.87 5.72 10.38
C VAL A 79 -16.27 7.13 10.39
N ILE A 80 -15.03 7.24 9.95
CA ILE A 80 -14.25 8.49 9.92
C ILE A 80 -14.40 9.14 8.53
N VAL A 81 -14.21 10.46 8.43
CA VAL A 81 -14.22 11.17 7.14
C VAL A 81 -13.22 10.53 6.16
N GLY A 82 -13.67 10.26 4.93
CA GLY A 82 -12.90 9.56 3.89
C GLY A 82 -13.04 8.04 3.90
N GLN A 83 -13.70 7.46 4.91
CA GLN A 83 -14.09 6.04 4.93
C GLN A 83 -15.45 5.83 4.25
N ARG A 84 -15.64 4.61 3.75
CA ARG A 84 -16.90 4.17 3.11
C ARG A 84 -17.87 3.65 4.17
N ASP A 85 -19.18 3.82 3.98
CA ASP A 85 -20.19 3.48 5.00
C ASP A 85 -20.10 2.03 5.53
N TYR A 86 -19.76 1.07 4.66
CA TYR A 86 -19.62 -0.33 5.03
C TYR A 86 -18.42 -0.61 5.93
N GLU A 87 -17.43 0.29 6.00
CA GLU A 87 -16.28 0.19 6.90
C GLU A 87 -16.69 0.36 8.37
N SER A 88 -17.94 0.73 8.67
CA SER A 88 -18.49 0.61 10.03
C SER A 88 -18.46 -0.84 10.57
N ARG A 89 -18.45 -1.85 9.70
CA ARG A 89 -18.57 -3.28 10.08
C ARG A 89 -17.41 -4.17 9.66
N GLN A 90 -16.43 -3.64 8.92
CA GLN A 90 -15.27 -4.39 8.46
C GLN A 90 -13.98 -3.59 8.61
N ILE A 91 -12.84 -4.29 8.59
CA ILE A 91 -11.54 -3.64 8.68
C ILE A 91 -11.41 -2.61 7.55
N SER A 92 -10.96 -1.40 7.90
CA SER A 92 -10.81 -0.28 6.99
C SER A 92 -9.62 -0.43 6.07
N ALA A 93 -9.69 0.25 4.93
CA ALA A 93 -8.58 0.38 4.00
C ALA A 93 -7.31 0.92 4.68
N LEU A 94 -7.45 1.85 5.63
CA LEU A 94 -6.33 2.41 6.39
C LEU A 94 -5.65 1.32 7.24
N ALA A 95 -6.42 0.52 7.97
CA ALA A 95 -5.87 -0.53 8.83
C ALA A 95 -5.23 -1.66 8.01
N TRP A 96 -5.85 -2.05 6.88
CA TRP A 96 -5.29 -3.01 5.94
C TRP A 96 -3.99 -2.51 5.30
N GLY A 97 -3.98 -1.27 4.81
CA GLY A 97 -2.78 -0.63 4.25
C GLY A 97 -1.66 -0.51 5.29
N THR A 98 -1.98 -0.09 6.52
CA THR A 98 -1.03 -0.03 7.64
C THR A 98 -0.40 -1.39 7.91
N LEU A 99 -1.23 -2.43 8.05
CA LEU A 99 -0.75 -3.78 8.32
C LEU A 99 0.18 -4.26 7.20
N ALA A 100 -0.20 -4.08 5.95
CA ALA A 100 0.58 -4.53 4.82
C ALA A 100 1.91 -3.78 4.69
N VAL A 101 1.91 -2.46 4.86
CA VAL A 101 3.13 -1.63 4.87
C VAL A 101 4.05 -2.02 6.02
N ALA A 102 3.51 -2.23 7.23
CA ALA A 102 4.30 -2.68 8.37
C ALA A 102 4.93 -4.05 8.09
N LEU A 103 4.19 -5.00 7.53
CA LEU A 103 4.72 -6.29 7.12
C LEU A 103 5.80 -6.17 6.04
N ALA A 104 5.65 -5.27 5.07
CA ALA A 104 6.68 -5.02 4.07
C ALA A 104 7.99 -4.51 4.71
N LEU A 105 7.90 -3.55 5.65
CA LEU A 105 9.07 -3.05 6.38
C LEU A 105 9.72 -4.11 7.28
N LEU A 106 8.91 -4.99 7.89
CA LEU A 106 9.40 -6.00 8.82
C LEU A 106 9.94 -7.26 8.12
N ILE A 107 9.39 -7.64 6.97
CA ILE A 107 9.73 -8.90 6.30
C ILE A 107 10.75 -8.70 5.18
N ALA A 108 10.65 -7.60 4.42
CA ALA A 108 11.57 -7.37 3.32
C ALA A 108 13.01 -7.24 3.85
N PRO A 109 13.98 -7.96 3.27
CA PRO A 109 15.37 -7.84 3.70
C PRO A 109 15.88 -6.44 3.40
N GLU A 110 16.68 -5.94 4.33
CA GLU A 110 17.33 -4.64 4.22
C GLU A 110 18.66 -4.80 3.47
N GLY A 111 19.02 -3.81 2.66
CA GLY A 111 20.31 -3.79 1.97
C GLY A 111 21.47 -3.52 2.94
N ASP A 112 22.67 -3.97 2.57
CA ASP A 112 23.89 -3.82 3.40
C ASP A 112 24.33 -2.36 3.64
N LYS A 113 23.75 -1.42 2.87
CA LYS A 113 24.09 0.01 2.93
C LYS A 113 23.00 0.74 3.72
N GLY A 114 23.40 1.63 4.62
CA GLY A 114 22.47 2.49 5.36
C GLY A 114 21.77 3.54 4.48
N GLY A 115 20.77 4.21 5.06
CA GLY A 115 19.96 5.22 4.36
C GLY A 115 18.92 4.58 3.43
N MET A 116 18.54 5.26 2.34
CA MET A 116 17.51 4.76 1.42
C MET A 116 17.91 3.44 0.74
N GLN A 117 19.21 3.16 0.62
CA GLN A 117 19.73 1.91 0.08
C GLN A 117 19.43 0.71 1.00
N ALA A 118 19.11 0.91 2.28
CA ALA A 118 18.63 -0.17 3.13
C ALA A 118 17.25 -0.67 2.66
N GLY A 119 16.47 0.19 1.99
CA GLY A 119 15.14 -0.13 1.52
C GLY A 119 15.04 -0.79 0.16
N ILE A 120 16.01 -1.64 -0.22
CA ILE A 120 16.12 -2.24 -1.57
C ILE A 120 14.82 -2.86 -2.08
N TYR A 121 14.04 -3.52 -1.23
CA TYR A 121 12.77 -4.14 -1.65
C TYR A 121 11.53 -3.54 -0.99
N GLY A 122 11.62 -3.09 0.27
CA GLY A 122 10.47 -2.47 0.94
C GLY A 122 10.06 -1.15 0.27
N THR A 123 11.01 -0.36 -0.21
CA THR A 123 10.73 0.91 -0.90
C THR A 123 9.91 0.73 -2.16
N PRO A 124 10.32 -0.07 -3.16
CA PRO A 124 9.52 -0.23 -4.38
C PRO A 124 8.15 -0.87 -4.13
N ILE A 125 8.02 -1.77 -3.14
CA ILE A 125 6.72 -2.35 -2.77
C ILE A 125 5.76 -1.27 -2.27
N ILE A 126 6.22 -0.44 -1.33
CA ILE A 126 5.39 0.62 -0.74
C ILE A 126 5.10 1.71 -1.78
N LEU A 127 6.11 2.19 -2.50
CA LEU A 127 5.93 3.20 -3.55
C LEU A 127 5.04 2.70 -4.69
N GLY A 128 5.13 1.42 -5.03
CA GLY A 128 4.28 0.79 -6.03
C GLY A 128 2.81 0.93 -5.65
N MET A 129 2.43 0.51 -4.44
CA MET A 129 1.05 0.65 -3.97
C MET A 129 0.61 2.12 -3.89
N THR A 130 1.45 3.02 -3.35
CA THR A 130 1.04 4.40 -3.10
C THR A 130 0.87 5.24 -4.36
N LEU A 131 1.56 4.90 -5.44
CA LEU A 131 1.49 5.62 -6.72
C LEU A 131 0.57 4.93 -7.73
N VAL A 132 0.51 3.59 -7.73
CA VAL A 132 -0.30 2.83 -8.69
C VAL A 132 -1.79 2.89 -8.34
N ASP A 133 -2.19 2.72 -7.07
CA ASP A 133 -3.61 2.74 -6.68
C ASP A 133 -4.31 4.05 -7.08
N PRO A 134 -3.82 5.26 -6.74
CA PRO A 134 -4.51 6.49 -7.10
C PRO A 134 -4.72 6.62 -8.60
N VAL A 135 -3.73 6.25 -9.41
CA VAL A 135 -3.84 6.36 -10.87
C VAL A 135 -4.82 5.33 -11.42
N MET A 136 -4.72 4.07 -11.01
CA MET A 136 -5.64 3.03 -11.46
C MET A 136 -7.08 3.33 -11.00
N GLY A 137 -7.25 3.74 -9.76
CA GLY A 137 -8.54 4.14 -9.19
C GLY A 137 -9.17 5.33 -9.92
N GLU A 138 -8.42 6.37 -10.25
CA GLU A 138 -8.96 7.51 -11.00
C GLU A 138 -9.28 7.15 -12.46
N ILE A 139 -8.47 6.30 -13.12
CA ILE A 139 -8.79 5.83 -14.48
C ILE A 139 -10.04 4.96 -14.49
N LYS A 140 -10.16 4.01 -13.56
CA LYS A 140 -11.37 3.20 -13.39
C LYS A 140 -12.59 4.09 -13.15
N ARG A 141 -12.47 5.13 -12.32
CA ARG A 141 -13.57 6.06 -12.01
C ARG A 141 -13.97 6.93 -13.20
N VAL A 142 -13.02 7.63 -13.82
CA VAL A 142 -13.29 8.66 -14.84
C VAL A 142 -13.51 8.06 -16.22
N LYS A 143 -12.69 7.08 -16.60
CA LYS A 143 -12.73 6.49 -17.95
C LYS A 143 -13.52 5.20 -18.02
N GLN A 144 -13.80 4.55 -16.89
CA GLN A 144 -14.54 3.30 -16.84
C GLN A 144 -13.88 2.22 -17.72
N ASP A 145 -12.55 2.25 -17.80
CA ASP A 145 -11.75 1.39 -18.67
C ASP A 145 -10.66 0.67 -17.87
N LEU A 146 -10.90 -0.62 -17.59
CA LEU A 146 -9.97 -1.49 -16.89
C LEU A 146 -8.66 -1.67 -17.67
N ARG A 147 -8.71 -1.77 -19.00
CA ARG A 147 -7.49 -2.00 -19.81
C ARG A 147 -6.59 -0.77 -19.73
N ALA A 148 -7.16 0.42 -19.86
CA ALA A 148 -6.43 1.67 -19.67
C ALA A 148 -5.84 1.78 -18.25
N ALA A 149 -6.59 1.38 -17.23
CA ALA A 149 -6.12 1.40 -15.84
C ALA A 149 -4.93 0.43 -15.65
N VAL A 150 -5.04 -0.80 -16.14
CA VAL A 150 -3.95 -1.80 -16.07
C VAL A 150 -2.72 -1.33 -16.83
N ILE A 151 -2.86 -0.79 -18.05
CA ILE A 151 -1.71 -0.29 -18.81
C ILE A 151 -1.01 0.84 -18.06
N ALA A 152 -1.76 1.84 -17.60
CA ALA A 152 -1.20 2.96 -16.85
C ALA A 152 -0.54 2.49 -15.54
N GLY A 153 -1.19 1.58 -14.81
CA GLY A 153 -0.66 0.97 -13.60
C GLY A 153 0.65 0.21 -13.85
N MET A 154 0.74 -0.56 -14.93
CA MET A 154 1.96 -1.25 -15.33
C MET A 154 3.09 -0.27 -15.64
N VAL A 155 2.82 0.81 -16.38
CA VAL A 155 3.84 1.83 -16.69
C VAL A 155 4.38 2.47 -15.41
N ILE A 156 3.50 2.85 -14.48
CA ILE A 156 3.92 3.47 -13.21
C ILE A 156 4.66 2.46 -12.35
N SER A 157 4.13 1.24 -12.20
CA SER A 157 4.76 0.19 -11.41
C SER A 157 6.17 -0.10 -11.92
N TYR A 158 6.36 -0.31 -13.23
CA TYR A 158 7.70 -0.50 -13.79
C TYR A 158 8.60 0.71 -13.59
N SER A 159 8.07 1.93 -13.70
CA SER A 159 8.85 3.15 -13.45
C SER A 159 9.37 3.22 -12.01
N VAL A 160 8.54 2.82 -11.04
CA VAL A 160 8.92 2.76 -9.61
C VAL A 160 9.98 1.68 -9.39
N TRP A 161 9.71 0.45 -9.82
CA TRP A 161 10.59 -0.70 -9.59
C TRP A 161 11.94 -0.54 -10.28
N LEU A 162 11.96 -0.15 -11.56
CA LEU A 162 13.20 0.09 -12.29
C LEU A 162 13.92 1.35 -11.80
N GLY A 163 13.18 2.40 -11.40
CA GLY A 163 13.79 3.55 -10.73
C GLY A 163 14.52 3.13 -9.45
N CYS A 164 13.91 2.28 -8.64
CA CYS A 164 14.53 1.73 -7.43
C CYS A 164 15.77 0.86 -7.76
N HIS A 165 15.74 0.09 -8.85
CA HIS A 165 16.93 -0.61 -9.33
C HIS A 165 18.12 0.34 -9.55
N PHE A 166 17.89 1.48 -10.24
CA PHE A 166 18.97 2.43 -10.53
C PHE A 166 19.42 3.27 -9.33
N TRP A 167 18.51 3.65 -8.42
CA TRP A 167 18.83 4.58 -7.32
C TRP A 167 19.20 3.91 -6.00
N ILE A 168 18.52 2.82 -5.64
CA ILE A 168 18.71 2.14 -4.36
C ILE A 168 19.30 0.73 -4.51
N GLY A 169 19.40 0.22 -5.74
CA GLY A 169 20.06 -1.06 -6.03
C GLY A 169 19.15 -2.27 -5.90
N THR A 170 17.83 -2.11 -6.03
CA THR A 170 16.89 -3.25 -6.12
C THR A 170 17.31 -4.20 -7.24
N ASP A 171 17.30 -5.51 -7.01
CA ASP A 171 17.63 -6.47 -8.07
C ASP A 171 16.73 -6.34 -9.29
N ILE A 172 17.34 -6.41 -10.47
CA ILE A 172 16.61 -6.26 -11.73
C ILE A 172 15.57 -7.37 -11.92
N ILE A 173 15.85 -8.58 -11.45
CA ILE A 173 14.92 -9.71 -11.49
C ILE A 173 13.69 -9.41 -10.64
N ALA A 174 13.89 -8.93 -9.40
CA ALA A 174 12.80 -8.51 -8.54
C ALA A 174 12.00 -7.35 -9.16
N ALA A 175 12.69 -6.33 -9.68
CA ALA A 175 12.06 -5.19 -10.32
C ALA A 175 11.17 -5.57 -11.53
N VAL A 176 11.63 -6.51 -12.35
CA VAL A 176 10.87 -6.93 -13.54
C VAL A 176 9.70 -7.84 -13.17
N LEU A 177 9.88 -8.77 -12.22
CA LEU A 177 8.87 -9.78 -11.88
C LEU A 177 7.82 -9.30 -10.88
N LEU A 178 8.19 -8.41 -9.95
CA LEU A 178 7.29 -7.95 -8.89
C LEU A 178 6.44 -6.75 -9.30
N ALA A 179 6.88 -5.95 -10.28
CA ALA A 179 6.09 -4.82 -10.79
C ALA A 179 4.69 -5.21 -11.28
N PRO A 180 4.51 -6.30 -12.07
CA PRO A 180 3.18 -6.80 -12.41
C PRO A 180 2.35 -7.23 -11.20
N LEU A 181 2.98 -7.80 -10.16
CA LEU A 181 2.25 -8.28 -8.97
C LEU A 181 1.60 -7.14 -8.19
N THR A 182 2.22 -5.96 -8.15
CA THR A 182 1.61 -4.75 -7.58
C THR A 182 0.31 -4.41 -8.30
N VAL A 183 0.31 -4.40 -9.64
CA VAL A 183 -0.88 -4.11 -10.46
C VAL A 183 -1.93 -5.21 -10.32
N LEU A 184 -1.50 -6.47 -10.25
CA LEU A 184 -2.40 -7.61 -10.02
C LEU A 184 -3.11 -7.54 -8.66
N GLY A 185 -2.54 -6.87 -7.64
CA GLY A 185 -3.23 -6.62 -6.38
C GLY A 185 -4.42 -5.68 -6.51
N GLU A 186 -4.40 -4.75 -7.45
CA GLU A 186 -5.47 -3.75 -7.62
C GLU A 186 -6.72 -4.29 -8.37
N ILE A 187 -6.60 -5.46 -9.00
CA ILE A 187 -7.66 -6.03 -9.86
C ILE A 187 -8.76 -6.77 -9.07
N PRO A 188 -8.45 -7.63 -8.07
CA PRO A 188 -9.45 -8.39 -7.35
C PRO A 188 -10.32 -7.50 -6.45
N SER A 189 -11.62 -7.41 -6.75
CA SER A 189 -12.59 -6.82 -5.83
C SER A 189 -13.01 -7.85 -4.77
N THR A 190 -12.12 -8.15 -3.81
CA THR A 190 -12.49 -9.04 -2.68
C THR A 190 -13.11 -8.23 -1.54
N LYS A 191 -14.14 -8.77 -0.89
CA LYS A 191 -14.69 -8.18 0.34
C LYS A 191 -13.90 -8.55 1.60
N LEU A 192 -12.90 -9.42 1.46
CA LEU A 192 -12.15 -9.99 2.58
C LEU A 192 -10.91 -9.18 2.92
N ILE A 193 -10.18 -8.71 1.90
CA ILE A 193 -8.94 -7.96 2.03
C ILE A 193 -9.03 -6.75 1.11
N ASP A 194 -8.63 -5.59 1.63
CA ASP A 194 -8.57 -4.35 0.87
C ASP A 194 -7.49 -4.39 -0.22
N ASP A 195 -7.72 -3.67 -1.32
CA ASP A 195 -6.82 -3.58 -2.47
C ASP A 195 -5.43 -3.08 -2.03
N ASN A 196 -5.35 -2.06 -1.18
CA ASN A 196 -4.08 -1.55 -0.64
C ASN A 196 -3.22 -2.63 0.01
N ALA A 197 -3.85 -3.54 0.76
CA ALA A 197 -3.12 -4.66 1.36
C ALA A 197 -2.65 -5.64 0.29
N THR A 198 -3.50 -6.02 -0.66
CA THR A 198 -3.12 -6.99 -1.70
C THR A 198 -2.02 -6.46 -2.62
N MET A 199 -2.02 -5.16 -2.95
CA MET A 199 -0.98 -4.51 -3.76
C MET A 199 0.41 -4.51 -3.09
N VAL A 200 0.47 -4.68 -1.77
CA VAL A 200 1.71 -4.81 -1.00
C VAL A 200 2.03 -6.27 -0.71
N LEU A 201 1.05 -7.06 -0.26
CA LEU A 201 1.24 -8.45 0.15
C LEU A 201 1.55 -9.39 -1.02
N LEU A 202 1.00 -9.15 -2.21
CA LEU A 202 1.33 -9.96 -3.38
C LEU A 202 2.79 -9.80 -3.83
N PRO A 203 3.32 -8.59 -4.08
CA PRO A 203 4.73 -8.44 -4.41
C PRO A 203 5.64 -8.80 -3.24
N LEU A 204 5.22 -8.61 -1.97
CA LEU A 204 5.99 -9.09 -0.82
C LEU A 204 6.07 -10.63 -0.77
N GLY A 205 4.97 -11.32 -1.01
CA GLY A 205 4.95 -12.78 -1.10
C GLY A 205 5.80 -13.28 -2.27
N GLY A 206 5.69 -12.62 -3.44
CA GLY A 206 6.55 -12.88 -4.58
C GLY A 206 8.03 -12.66 -4.27
N LEU A 207 8.37 -11.58 -3.56
CA LEU A 207 9.73 -11.32 -3.11
C LEU A 207 10.24 -12.46 -2.24
N VAL A 208 9.51 -12.84 -1.18
CA VAL A 208 9.94 -13.91 -0.26
C VAL A 208 10.21 -15.22 -1.00
N LEU A 209 9.42 -15.55 -2.03
CA LEU A 209 9.65 -16.72 -2.88
C LEU A 209 10.85 -16.56 -3.82
N LEU A 210 11.16 -15.34 -4.25
CA LEU A 210 12.29 -15.03 -5.11
C LEU A 210 13.62 -14.89 -4.36
N LEU A 211 13.61 -14.54 -3.08
CA LEU A 211 14.83 -14.29 -2.29
C LEU A 211 15.93 -15.35 -2.43
N PRO A 212 15.65 -16.67 -2.49
CA PRO A 212 16.70 -17.68 -2.67
C PRO A 212 17.45 -17.61 -4.01
N PHE A 213 16.96 -16.81 -4.96
CA PHE A 213 17.48 -16.67 -6.32
C PHE A 213 18.03 -15.27 -6.62
N LEU A 214 17.98 -14.35 -5.64
CA LEU A 214 18.45 -12.97 -5.75
C LEU A 214 19.87 -12.84 -5.18
#